data_AF-A0A522F7G8-F1
#
_entry.id   AF-A0A522F7G8-F1
#
_cell.length_a   1.000
_cell.length_b   1.000
_cell.length_c   1.000
_cell.angle_alpha   90.00
_cell.angle_beta   90.00
_cell.angle_gamma   90.00
#
_symmetry.space_group_name_H-M   'P 1'
#
loop_
_entity.id
_entity.type
_entity.pdbx_description
1 polymer ?
#
loop_
_entity_poly.entity_id
_entity_poly.type
_entity_poly.pdbx_seq_one_letter_code
_entity_poly.pdbx_strand_id
1 'polypeptide(L)' 'MESNPLVSVIIPAYNTEKHITETVNSVLAQTYSNIELIVIDDGSTDNTASLVE' A
#
# COMPACT_ATOMS: atom_id res chain seq x y z
N MET A 1 24.57 -13.70 -9.00
CA MET A 1 23.12 -13.52 -9.16
C MET A 1 22.74 -12.48 -8.13
N GLU A 2 22.39 -11.28 -8.57
CA GLU A 2 21.97 -10.24 -7.64
C GLU A 2 20.68 -10.70 -6.96
N SER A 3 20.76 -10.92 -5.65
CA SER A 3 19.57 -11.06 -4.83
C SER A 3 18.89 -9.69 -4.85
N ASN A 4 17.80 -9.55 -5.61
CA ASN A 4 16.93 -8.38 -5.47
C ASN A 4 16.39 -8.39 -4.04
N PRO A 5 16.81 -7.47 -3.14
CA PRO A 5 16.34 -7.48 -1.76
C PRO A 5 14.82 -7.30 -1.71
N LEU A 6 14.13 -7.97 -0.78
CA LEU A 6 12.73 -7.67 -0.56
C LEU A 6 12.61 -6.23 -0.03
N VAL A 7 11.77 -5.42 -0.66
CA VAL A 7 11.44 -4.06 -0.19
C VAL A 7 10.03 -4.08 0.37
N SER A 8 9.89 -3.81 1.66
CA SER A 8 8.58 -3.66 2.31
C SER A 8 8.14 -2.20 2.29
N VAL A 9 6.98 -1.93 1.71
CA VAL A 9 6.32 -0.62 1.71
C VAL A 9 5.18 -0.66 2.71
N ILE A 10 5.23 0.20 3.72
CA ILE A 10 4.22 0.28 4.78
C ILE A 10 3.42 1.57 4.60
N ILE A 11 2.11 1.45 4.46
CA ILE A 11 1.17 2.58 4.31
C ILE A 11 0.25 2.60 5.54
N PRO A 12 0.52 3.47 6.53
CA PRO A 12 -0.49 3.78 7.54
C PRO A 12 -1.60 4.62 6.90
N ALA A 13 -2.84 4.22 7.12
CA ALA A 13 -4.02 4.81 6.50
C ALA A 13 -5.04 5.18 7.58
N TYR A 14 -5.49 6.44 7.58
CA TYR A 14 -6.58 6.92 8.41
C TYR A 14 -7.42 7.92 7.62
N ASN A 15 -8.69 7.58 7.38
CA ASN A 15 -9.65 8.40 6.65
C ASN A 15 -9.14 8.95 5.31
N THR A 16 -8.58 8.06 4.47
CA THR A 16 -7.94 8.38 3.19
C THR A 16 -8.65 7.71 1.99
N GLU A 17 -9.97 7.51 2.06
CA GLU A 17 -10.74 6.85 0.99
C GLU A 17 -10.53 7.46 -0.41
N LYS A 18 -10.21 8.76 -0.47
CA LYS A 18 -9.98 9.49 -1.73
C LYS A 18 -8.65 9.20 -2.42
N HIS A 19 -7.67 8.69 -1.68
CA HIS A 19 -6.29 8.56 -2.16
C HIS A 19 -5.70 7.16 -2.01
N ILE A 20 -6.31 6.31 -1.17
CA ILE A 20 -5.71 5.02 -0.83
C ILE A 20 -5.54 4.12 -2.05
N THR A 21 -6.54 4.07 -2.94
CA THR A 21 -6.48 3.29 -4.17
C THR A 21 -5.40 3.78 -5.13
N GLU A 22 -5.27 5.10 -5.31
CA GLU A 22 -4.21 5.68 -6.16
C GLU A 22 -2.81 5.36 -5.58
N THR A 23 -2.67 5.45 -4.26
CA THR A 23 -1.42 5.18 -3.55
C THR A 23 -1.00 3.71 -3.71
N VAL A 24 -1.93 2.77 -3.46
CA VAL A 24 -1.70 1.33 -3.66
C VAL A 24 -1.32 1.05 -5.11
N ASN A 25 -2.08 1.58 -6.07
CA ASN A 25 -1.79 1.40 -7.50
C ASN A 25 -0.40 1.97 -7.88
N SER A 26 0.01 3.08 -7.29
CA SER A 26 1.34 3.67 -7.51
C SER A 26 2.47 2.74 -7.03
N VAL A 27 2.30 2.08 -5.88
CA VAL A 27 3.27 1.10 -5.36
C VAL A 27 3.27 -0.19 -6.19
N LEU A 28 2.11 -0.64 -6.66
CA LEU A 28 2.01 -1.83 -7.50
C LEU A 28 2.57 -1.59 -8.92
N ALA A 29 2.59 -0.34 -9.39
CA ALA A 29 3.12 0.04 -10.70
C ALA A 29 4.64 0.31 -10.72
N GLN A 30 5.36 0.03 -9.63
CA GLN A 30 6.82 0.22 -9.57
C GLN A 30 7.57 -0.69 -10.54
N THR A 31 8.68 -0.20 -11.08
CA THR A 31 9.57 -1.00 -11.94
C THR A 31 10.37 -2.06 -11.17
N TYR A 32 10.46 -1.90 -9.85
CA TYR A 32 11.05 -2.89 -8.95
C TYR A 32 10.00 -3.92 -8.54
N SER A 33 10.27 -5.20 -8.77
CA SER A 33 9.25 -6.26 -8.62
C SER A 33 9.25 -7.01 -7.29
N ASN A 34 10.35 -6.98 -6.53
CA ASN A 34 10.44 -7.72 -5.26
C ASN A 34 9.93 -6.86 -4.09
N ILE A 35 8.63 -6.54 -4.13
CA ILE A 35 7.97 -5.65 -3.17
C ILE A 35 6.96 -6.44 -2.34
N GLU A 36 6.94 -6.16 -1.04
CA GLU A 36 5.85 -6.46 -0.12
C GLU A 36 5.13 -5.15 0.20
N LEU A 37 3.80 -5.12 0.08
CA LEU A 37 2.98 -3.96 0.42
C LEU A 37 2.10 -4.28 1.62
N ILE A 38 2.21 -3.47 2.67
CA ILE A 38 1.44 -3.61 3.91
C ILE A 38 0.66 -2.31 4.12
N VAL A 39 -0.66 -2.39 4.07
CA VAL A 39 -1.55 -1.28 4.43
C VAL A 39 -2.06 -1.52 5.85
N ILE A 40 -1.93 -0.52 6.72
CA ILE A 40 -2.39 -0.57 8.10
C ILE A 40 -3.47 0.48 8.26
N ASP A 41 -4.72 0.02 8.42
CA ASP A 41 -5.82 0.91 8.80
C ASP A 41 -5.73 1.27 10.28
N ASP A 42 -5.60 2.56 10.61
CA ASP A 42 -5.51 3.09 11.97
C ASP A 42 -6.88 3.45 12.54
N GLY A 43 -7.88 2.58 12.30
CA GLY A 43 -9.24 2.77 12.76
C GLY A 43 -10.01 3.83 11.97
N SER A 44 -9.95 3.75 10.64
CA SER A 44 -10.72 4.67 9.78
C SER A 44 -12.22 4.52 10.02
N THR A 45 -12.93 5.64 9.89
CA THR A 45 -14.40 5.72 9.98
C THR A 45 -15.07 5.91 8.62
N ASP A 46 -14.26 6.06 7.57
CA ASP A 46 -14.70 6.14 6.17
C ASP A 46 -14.49 4.80 5.44
N ASN A 47 -14.53 4.80 4.11
CA ASN A 47 -14.37 3.58 3.31
C ASN A 47 -12.91 3.14 3.10
N THR A 48 -11.94 3.72 3.81
CA THR A 48 -10.50 3.44 3.59
C THR A 48 -10.18 1.94 3.63
N ALA A 49 -10.61 1.24 4.68
CA ALA A 49 -10.35 -0.20 4.85
C ALA A 49 -10.97 -1.03 3.72
N SER A 50 -12.25 -0.78 3.40
CA SER A 50 -12.98 -1.49 2.34
C SER A 50 -12.36 -1.33 0.94
N LEU A 51 -11.56 -0.28 0.72
CA LEU A 51 -10.89 -0.01 -0.56
C LEU A 51 -9.56 -0.77 -0.72
N VAL A 52 -9.08 -1.44 0.32
CA VAL A 52 -7.78 -2.16 0.34
C VAL A 52 -7.86 -3.60 0.85
N GLU A 53 -9.06 -4.13 1.10
CA GLU A 53 -9.32 -5.54 1.46
C GLU A 53 -9.20 -6.53 0.28
#